data_AF-C5LWL0-F1
#
_entry.id   AF-C5LWL0-F1
#
_cell.length_a   1.000
_cell.length_b   1.000
_cell.length_c   1.000
_cell.angle_alpha   90.00
_cell.angle_beta   90.00
_cell.angle_gamma   90.00
#
_symmetry.space_group_name_H-M   'P 1'
#
loop_
_entity.id
_entity.type
_entity.pdbx_description
1 polymer ?
#
loop_
_entity_poly.entity_id
_entity_poly.type
_entity_poly.pdbx_seq_one_letter_code
_entity_poly.pdbx_strand_id
1 'polypeptide(L)'
;MEEAISKSVDTCSGEVQRLSAVEERGQLLSEFDFASCEMVLISVDEEENEACNEAVLRRSRLRKNTGNRLLAVGAPSEARSEYMKALSTLRLMQRPPLEEPSDEEKALELAVVLNLALLCLKQADYSEGQLFATRAREIDPDNIKARYRLALALVEQHKQTDEAVGILKVMIDGRFSYHA
;
A
#
# COMPACT_ATOMS: atom_id res chain seq x y z
N MET A 1 -32.25 47.98 -13.63
CA MET A 1 -30.87 47.44 -13.63
C MET A 1 -30.54 47.03 -12.19
N GLU A 2 -31.29 46.08 -11.62
CA GLU A 2 -31.20 45.65 -10.21
C GLU A 2 -31.64 44.18 -10.07
N GLU A 3 -31.26 43.31 -11.01
CA GLU A 3 -31.69 41.90 -10.98
C GLU A 3 -30.54 40.93 -11.28
N ALA A 4 -29.33 41.28 -10.82
CA ALA A 4 -28.12 40.47 -11.05
C ALA A 4 -27.28 40.18 -9.79
N ILE A 5 -27.65 40.68 -8.60
CA ILE A 5 -26.83 40.50 -7.38
C ILE A 5 -27.33 39.34 -6.48
N SER A 6 -28.58 38.89 -6.63
CA SER A 6 -29.16 37.86 -5.72
C SER A 6 -28.70 36.42 -5.97
N LYS A 7 -27.88 36.13 -7.00
CA LYS A 7 -27.43 34.76 -7.31
C LYS A 7 -25.98 34.44 -6.92
N SER A 8 -25.27 35.38 -6.29
CA SER A 8 -23.84 35.21 -5.93
C SER A 8 -23.59 34.93 -4.44
N VAL A 9 -24.62 35.00 -3.58
CA VAL A 9 -24.48 34.83 -2.13
C VAL A 9 -24.78 33.40 -1.67
N ASP A 10 -25.57 32.64 -2.43
CA ASP A 10 -25.96 31.26 -2.07
C ASP A 10 -24.87 30.21 -2.38
N THR A 11 -23.92 30.49 -3.27
CA THR A 11 -22.84 29.54 -3.60
C THR A 11 -21.73 29.50 -2.55
N CYS A 12 -21.42 30.63 -1.91
CA CYS A 12 -20.43 30.67 -0.81
C CYS A 12 -20.90 29.91 0.43
N SER A 13 -22.20 29.89 0.73
CA SER A 13 -22.71 29.18 1.91
C SER A 13 -22.64 27.66 1.77
N GLY A 14 -22.82 27.15 0.54
CA GLY A 14 -22.73 25.71 0.25
C GLY A 14 -21.30 25.18 0.24
N GLU A 15 -20.35 25.96 -0.28
CA GLU A 15 -18.92 25.58 -0.30
C GLU A 15 -18.29 25.58 1.10
N VAL A 16 -18.65 26.55 1.94
CA VAL A 16 -18.18 26.60 3.35
C VAL A 16 -18.77 25.45 4.17
N GLN A 17 -20.03 25.06 3.93
CA GLN A 17 -20.65 23.89 4.57
C GLN A 17 -20.06 22.55 4.09
N ARG A 18 -19.64 22.46 2.81
CA ARG A 18 -18.94 21.30 2.27
C ARG A 18 -17.53 21.15 2.84
N LEU A 19 -16.78 22.25 2.96
CA LEU A 19 -15.44 22.24 3.55
C LEU A 19 -15.46 21.87 5.04
N SER A 20 -16.41 22.40 5.81
CA SER A 20 -16.56 21.99 7.22
C SER A 20 -16.93 20.52 7.38
N ALA A 21 -17.76 19.97 6.48
CA ALA A 21 -18.12 18.55 6.50
C ALA A 21 -16.96 17.63 6.11
N VAL A 22 -16.08 18.07 5.20
CA VAL A 22 -14.86 17.33 4.82
C VAL A 22 -13.83 17.35 5.96
N GLU A 23 -13.69 18.46 6.68
CA GLU A 23 -12.82 18.54 7.86
C GLU A 23 -13.31 17.69 9.03
N GLU A 24 -14.63 17.68 9.30
CA GLU A 24 -15.23 16.80 10.30
C GLU A 24 -15.07 15.31 9.94
N ARG A 25 -15.21 14.94 8.65
CA ARG A 25 -14.99 13.56 8.18
C ARG A 25 -13.52 13.14 8.24
N GLY A 26 -12.61 14.07 7.94
CA GLY A 26 -11.17 13.88 8.09
C GLY A 26 -10.74 13.64 9.54
N GLN A 27 -11.39 14.31 10.50
CA GLN A 27 -11.21 14.06 11.93
C GLN A 27 -11.84 12.73 12.38
N LEU A 28 -13.06 12.41 11.93
CA LEU A 28 -13.74 11.14 12.24
C LEU A 28 -12.98 9.89 11.77
N LEU A 29 -12.27 9.96 10.64
CA LEU A 29 -11.43 8.87 10.14
C LEU A 29 -10.17 8.62 10.97
N SER A 30 -9.78 9.58 11.83
CA SER A 30 -8.67 9.41 12.77
C SER A 30 -9.07 8.66 14.05
N GLU A 31 -10.37 8.61 14.38
CA GLU A 31 -10.88 8.08 15.65
C GLU A 31 -11.73 6.80 15.56
N PHE A 32 -12.14 6.33 14.37
CA PHE A 32 -13.03 5.15 14.28
C PHE A 32 -12.29 3.80 14.15
N ASP A 33 -12.53 2.93 15.14
CA ASP A 33 -12.30 1.49 15.09
C ASP A 33 -13.38 0.84 14.19
N PHE A 34 -12.94 0.29 13.06
CA PHE A 34 -13.76 0.06 11.85
C PHE A 34 -14.46 -1.32 11.83
N ALA A 35 -15.02 -1.77 12.95
CA ALA A 35 -15.56 -3.14 13.06
C ALA A 35 -16.95 -3.34 12.43
N SER A 36 -17.60 -2.32 11.87
CA SER A 36 -18.93 -2.48 11.28
C SER A 36 -19.19 -1.45 10.18
N CYS A 37 -18.82 -1.76 8.94
CA CYS A 37 -19.29 -1.02 7.78
C CYS A 37 -19.98 -1.96 6.79
N GLU A 38 -21.29 -1.80 6.73
CA GLU A 38 -22.15 -2.30 5.67
C GLU A 38 -21.80 -1.58 4.35
N MET A 39 -21.62 -2.36 3.29
CA MET A 39 -21.23 -1.87 1.96
C MET A 39 -22.34 -1.02 1.34
N VAL A 40 -22.16 0.31 1.28
CA VAL A 40 -23.01 1.20 0.49
C VAL A 40 -22.28 1.55 -0.81
N LEU A 41 -22.80 1.06 -1.94
CA LEU A 41 -22.42 1.49 -3.28
C LEU A 41 -23.05 2.87 -3.54
N ILE A 42 -22.32 3.93 -3.21
CA ILE A 42 -22.64 5.30 -3.59
C ILE A 42 -21.87 5.60 -4.87
N SER A 43 -22.53 6.16 -5.89
CA SER A 43 -21.86 6.76 -7.05
C SER A 43 -21.10 7.99 -6.55
N VAL A 44 -19.85 7.79 -6.15
CA VAL A 44 -18.96 8.85 -5.65
C VAL A 44 -18.42 9.62 -6.86
N ASP A 45 -18.46 10.96 -6.81
CA ASP A 45 -17.90 11.82 -7.85
C ASP A 45 -16.37 11.58 -7.97
N GLU A 46 -15.80 11.74 -9.18
CA GLU A 46 -14.38 11.43 -9.45
C GLU A 46 -13.41 12.20 -8.53
N GLU A 47 -13.70 13.48 -8.24
CA GLU A 47 -12.92 14.33 -7.32
C GLU A 47 -12.97 13.81 -5.87
N GLU A 48 -14.12 13.31 -5.42
CA GLU A 48 -14.26 12.71 -4.08
C GLU A 48 -13.49 11.39 -3.98
N ASN A 49 -13.44 10.63 -5.07
CA ASN A 49 -12.68 9.39 -5.14
C ASN A 49 -11.16 9.62 -5.11
N GLU A 50 -10.67 10.66 -5.80
CA GLU A 50 -9.26 11.05 -5.79
C GLU A 50 -8.80 11.50 -4.39
N ALA A 51 -9.58 12.36 -3.72
CA ALA A 51 -9.30 12.78 -2.35
C ALA A 51 -9.31 11.60 -1.36
N CYS A 52 -10.23 10.64 -1.56
CA CYS A 52 -10.27 9.41 -0.78
C CYS A 52 -9.00 8.57 -0.98
N ASN A 53 -8.57 8.36 -2.23
CA ASN A 53 -7.38 7.57 -2.56
C ASN A 53 -6.09 8.20 -2.02
N GLU A 54 -5.98 9.54 -2.04
CA GLU A 54 -4.85 10.24 -1.42
C GLU A 54 -4.82 10.03 0.10
N ALA A 55 -5.99 10.10 0.77
CA ALA A 55 -6.08 9.80 2.20
C ALA A 55 -5.66 8.34 2.51
N VAL A 56 -5.99 7.40 1.63
CA VAL A 56 -5.57 5.99 1.73
C VAL A 56 -4.05 5.85 1.56
N LEU A 57 -3.43 6.50 0.58
CA LEU A 57 -1.97 6.53 0.39
C LEU A 57 -1.27 7.10 1.62
N ARG A 58 -1.73 8.26 2.10
CA ARG A 58 -1.19 8.91 3.30
C ARG A 58 -1.27 8.00 4.52
N ARG A 59 -2.42 7.35 4.75
CA ARG A 59 -2.61 6.42 5.88
C ARG A 59 -1.72 5.20 5.77
N SER A 60 -1.63 4.58 4.60
CA SER A 60 -0.73 3.44 4.36
C SER A 60 0.74 3.81 4.59
N ARG A 61 1.17 4.99 4.13
CA ARG A 61 2.53 5.52 4.34
C ARG A 61 2.84 5.71 5.82
N LEU A 62 1.90 6.26 6.59
CA LEU A 62 2.04 6.43 8.03
C LEU A 62 2.26 5.07 8.72
N ARG A 63 1.43 4.07 8.39
CA ARG A 63 1.55 2.71 8.95
C ARG A 63 2.88 2.05 8.60
N LYS A 64 3.33 2.14 7.33
CA LYS A 64 4.66 1.68 6.92
C LYS A 64 5.77 2.34 7.75
N ASN A 65 5.70 3.66 7.95
CA ASN A 65 6.71 4.39 8.71
C ASN A 65 6.70 4.01 10.20
N THR A 66 5.52 3.79 10.78
CA THR A 66 5.37 3.26 12.14
C THR A 66 5.98 1.87 12.25
N GLY A 67 5.72 0.98 11.30
CA GLY A 67 6.35 -0.34 11.22
C GLY A 67 7.88 -0.26 11.15
N ASN A 68 8.43 0.65 10.33
CA ASN A 68 9.87 0.88 10.26
C ASN A 68 10.45 1.31 11.62
N ARG A 69 9.76 2.19 12.35
CA ARG A 69 10.17 2.65 13.69
C ARG A 69 10.11 1.50 14.70
N LEU A 70 9.06 0.68 14.65
CA LEU A 70 8.92 -0.51 15.52
C LEU A 70 10.06 -1.52 15.28
N LEU A 71 10.46 -1.72 14.02
CA LEU A 71 11.66 -2.53 13.72
C LEU A 71 12.93 -1.95 14.33
N ALA A 72 13.11 -0.63 14.30
CA ALA A 72 14.29 0.02 14.86
C ALA A 72 14.39 -0.14 16.39
N VAL A 73 13.26 -0.22 17.10
CA VAL A 73 13.21 -0.45 18.55
C VAL A 73 13.18 -1.94 18.93
N GLY A 74 13.28 -2.85 17.97
CA GLY A 74 13.34 -4.30 18.24
C GLY A 74 11.97 -4.96 18.46
N ALA A 75 10.90 -4.38 17.93
CA ALA A 75 9.52 -4.87 18.05
C ALA A 75 9.00 -5.47 16.72
N PRO A 76 9.46 -6.66 16.30
CA PRO A 76 9.11 -7.24 14.99
C PRO A 76 7.64 -7.63 14.86
N SER A 77 7.00 -8.10 15.93
CA SER A 77 5.60 -8.53 15.92
C SER A 77 4.64 -7.35 15.70
N GLU A 78 4.84 -6.25 16.43
CA GLU A 78 4.05 -5.03 16.22
C GLU A 78 4.35 -4.40 14.86
N ALA A 79 5.60 -4.42 14.41
CA ALA A 79 5.95 -3.95 13.07
C ALA A 79 5.21 -4.72 11.97
N ARG A 80 5.15 -6.06 12.07
CA ARG A 80 4.38 -6.91 11.15
C ARG A 80 2.90 -6.51 11.14
N SER A 81 2.32 -6.27 12.32
CA SER A 81 0.93 -5.79 12.42
C SER A 81 0.72 -4.48 11.66
N GLU A 82 1.59 -3.49 11.84
CA GLU A 82 1.46 -2.20 11.14
C GLU A 82 1.65 -2.33 9.61
N TYR A 83 2.56 -3.16 9.14
CA TYR A 83 2.68 -3.43 7.70
C TYR A 83 1.45 -4.15 7.13
N MET A 84 0.88 -5.11 7.85
CA MET A 84 -0.36 -5.78 7.42
C MET A 84 -1.52 -4.79 7.34
N LYS A 85 -1.63 -3.87 8.31
CA LYS A 85 -2.61 -2.79 8.25
C LYS A 85 -2.34 -1.81 7.10
N ALA A 86 -1.08 -1.58 6.73
CA ALA A 86 -0.74 -0.77 5.56
C ALA A 86 -1.24 -1.42 4.26
N LEU A 87 -1.01 -2.73 4.08
CA LEU A 87 -1.55 -3.48 2.94
C LEU A 87 -3.08 -3.53 2.92
N SER A 88 -3.72 -3.77 4.07
CA SER A 88 -5.17 -3.77 4.14
C SER A 88 -5.76 -2.41 3.78
N THR A 89 -5.09 -1.32 4.17
CA THR A 89 -5.47 0.05 3.81
C THR A 89 -5.39 0.25 2.29
N LEU A 90 -4.31 -0.18 1.63
CA LEU A 90 -4.19 -0.09 0.15
C LEU A 90 -5.28 -0.86 -0.59
N ARG A 91 -5.72 -2.00 -0.07
CA ARG A 91 -6.82 -2.79 -0.65
C ARG A 91 -8.18 -2.09 -0.59
N LEU A 92 -8.32 -1.04 0.21
CA LEU A 92 -9.56 -0.24 0.29
C LEU A 92 -9.63 0.85 -0.78
N MET A 93 -8.56 1.07 -1.55
CA MET A 93 -8.58 2.02 -2.65
C MET A 93 -9.69 1.67 -3.64
N GLN A 94 -10.51 2.65 -3.96
CA GLN A 94 -11.54 2.51 -4.95
C GLN A 94 -11.02 3.04 -6.27
N ARG A 95 -11.05 2.17 -7.29
CA ARG A 95 -10.66 2.53 -8.65
C ARG A 95 -11.69 2.01 -9.66
N PRO A 96 -11.89 2.72 -10.77
CA PRO A 96 -12.55 2.17 -11.95
C PRO A 96 -11.91 0.84 -12.38
N PRO A 97 -12.68 -0.13 -12.90
CA PRO A 97 -12.20 -1.48 -13.22
C PRO A 97 -11.05 -1.59 -14.22
N LEU A 98 -10.74 -0.52 -14.96
CA LEU A 98 -9.72 -0.46 -16.00
C LEU A 98 -8.53 0.45 -15.62
N GLU A 99 -8.60 1.12 -14.47
CA GLU A 99 -7.53 2.01 -14.02
C GLU A 99 -6.43 1.18 -13.34
N GLU A 100 -5.21 1.33 -13.85
CA GLU A 100 -4.04 0.72 -13.23
C GLU A 100 -3.66 1.45 -11.93
N PRO A 101 -3.07 0.74 -10.95
CA PRO A 101 -2.53 1.40 -9.77
C PRO A 101 -1.46 2.41 -10.16
N SER A 102 -1.45 3.56 -9.48
CA SER A 102 -0.44 4.58 -9.72
C SER A 102 0.96 4.08 -9.37
N ASP A 103 1.99 4.69 -9.95
CA ASP A 103 3.38 4.34 -9.64
C ASP A 103 3.70 4.54 -8.15
N GLU A 104 3.08 5.54 -7.52
CA GLU A 104 3.22 5.80 -6.09
C GLU A 104 2.58 4.69 -5.24
N GLU A 105 1.41 4.20 -5.64
CA GLU A 105 0.76 3.07 -5.00
C GLU A 105 1.60 1.80 -5.14
N LYS A 106 2.03 1.47 -6.38
CA LYS A 106 2.90 0.33 -6.67
C LYS A 106 4.18 0.39 -5.85
N ALA A 107 4.83 1.56 -5.78
CA ALA A 107 6.05 1.75 -5.00
C ALA A 107 5.81 1.58 -3.48
N LEU A 108 4.67 2.07 -2.97
CA LEU A 108 4.30 1.94 -1.57
C LEU A 108 3.96 0.48 -1.22
N GLU A 109 3.16 -0.19 -2.04
CA GLU A 109 2.85 -1.62 -1.88
C GLU A 109 4.14 -2.44 -1.89
N LEU A 110 5.00 -2.23 -2.90
CA LEU A 110 6.29 -2.90 -3.04
C LEU A 110 7.15 -2.74 -1.79
N ALA A 111 7.28 -1.53 -1.25
CA ALA A 111 8.05 -1.29 -0.04
C ALA A 111 7.50 -2.05 1.18
N VAL A 112 6.18 -2.09 1.33
CA VAL A 112 5.51 -2.79 2.44
C VAL A 112 5.66 -4.30 2.32
N VAL A 113 5.37 -4.90 1.15
CA VAL A 113 5.50 -6.36 0.95
C VAL A 113 6.95 -6.81 1.07
N LEU A 114 7.91 -6.00 0.62
CA LEU A 114 9.33 -6.27 0.82
C LEU A 114 9.67 -6.35 2.31
N ASN A 115 9.21 -5.39 3.12
CA ASN A 115 9.47 -5.40 4.56
C ASN A 115 8.83 -6.59 5.28
N LEU A 116 7.59 -6.96 4.90
CA LEU A 116 6.93 -8.16 5.41
C LEU A 116 7.68 -9.43 5.04
N ALA A 117 8.09 -9.58 3.78
CA ALA A 117 8.89 -10.72 3.34
C ALA A 117 10.17 -10.87 4.17
N LEU A 118 10.89 -9.77 4.42
CA LEU A 118 12.09 -9.79 5.27
C LEU A 118 11.79 -10.22 6.71
N LEU A 119 10.68 -9.72 7.28
CA LEU A 119 10.24 -10.08 8.63
C LEU A 119 9.93 -11.57 8.75
N CYS A 120 9.13 -12.11 7.82
CA CYS A 120 8.76 -13.52 7.80
C CYS A 120 10.01 -14.41 7.64
N LEU A 121 10.92 -14.05 6.73
CA LEU A 121 12.20 -14.76 6.55
C LEU A 121 13.04 -14.78 7.82
N LYS A 122 13.12 -13.66 8.55
CA LYS A 122 13.84 -13.61 9.84
C LYS A 122 13.18 -14.45 10.94
N GLN A 123 11.87 -14.67 10.85
CA GLN A 123 11.09 -15.48 11.78
C GLN A 123 11.04 -16.96 11.37
N ALA A 124 11.77 -17.38 10.33
CA ALA A 124 11.69 -18.70 9.71
C ALA A 124 10.27 -19.07 9.22
N ASP A 125 9.39 -18.08 9.04
CA ASP A 125 8.09 -18.24 8.40
C ASP A 125 8.28 -18.12 6.89
N TYR A 126 8.91 -19.15 6.32
CA TYR A 126 9.29 -19.15 4.92
C TYR A 126 8.07 -19.21 3.99
N SER A 127 6.92 -19.71 4.47
CA SER A 127 5.67 -19.82 3.70
C SER A 127 5.08 -18.45 3.37
N GLU A 128 4.92 -17.59 4.39
CA GLU A 128 4.48 -16.21 4.16
C GLU A 128 5.58 -15.38 3.53
N GLY A 129 6.85 -15.65 3.86
CA GLY A 129 7.99 -15.01 3.21
C GLY A 129 7.97 -15.19 1.69
N GLN A 130 7.68 -16.40 1.21
CA GLN A 130 7.51 -16.71 -0.21
C GLN A 130 6.32 -15.95 -0.79
N LEU A 131 5.18 -15.92 -0.11
CA LEU A 131 3.97 -15.22 -0.57
C LEU A 131 4.25 -13.72 -0.79
N PHE A 132 4.83 -13.05 0.21
CA PHE A 132 5.12 -11.62 0.11
C PHE A 132 6.24 -11.31 -0.89
N ALA A 133 7.28 -12.16 -0.98
CA ALA A 133 8.34 -11.97 -1.96
C ALA A 133 7.85 -12.22 -3.40
N THR A 134 6.92 -13.14 -3.60
CA THR A 134 6.25 -13.36 -4.89
C THR A 134 5.44 -12.13 -5.28
N ARG A 135 4.64 -11.58 -4.37
CA ARG A 135 3.90 -10.34 -4.61
C ARG A 135 4.82 -9.17 -4.96
N ALA A 136 5.95 -9.03 -4.26
CA ALA A 136 6.95 -8.00 -4.57
C ALA A 136 7.50 -8.14 -6.01
N ARG A 137 7.73 -9.39 -6.46
CA ARG A 137 8.18 -9.70 -7.83
C ARG A 137 7.09 -9.44 -8.88
N GLU A 138 5.82 -9.62 -8.54
CA GLU A 138 4.71 -9.27 -9.46
C GLU A 138 4.62 -7.77 -9.70
N ILE A 139 4.86 -6.97 -8.66
CA ILE A 139 4.82 -5.50 -8.75
C ILE A 139 6.04 -4.97 -9.51
N ASP A 140 7.24 -5.44 -9.16
CA ASP A 140 8.49 -5.08 -9.82
C ASP A 140 9.29 -6.37 -10.11
N PRO A 141 9.14 -6.92 -11.33
CA PRO A 141 9.84 -8.13 -11.73
C PRO A 141 11.35 -8.02 -11.63
N ASP A 142 11.90 -6.81 -11.78
CA ASP A 142 13.34 -6.54 -11.79
C ASP A 142 13.94 -6.26 -10.42
N ASN A 143 13.11 -6.22 -9.38
CA ASN A 143 13.56 -5.95 -8.04
C ASN A 143 14.50 -7.04 -7.49
N ILE A 144 15.78 -6.68 -7.34
CA ILE A 144 16.81 -7.60 -6.81
C ILE A 144 16.45 -8.07 -5.39
N LYS A 145 15.86 -7.21 -4.55
CA LYS A 145 15.47 -7.59 -3.18
C LYS A 145 14.32 -8.59 -3.18
N ALA A 146 13.34 -8.43 -4.08
CA ALA A 146 12.24 -9.39 -4.22
C ALA A 146 12.76 -10.76 -4.67
N ARG A 147 13.58 -10.80 -5.74
CA ARG A 147 14.19 -12.04 -6.25
C ARG A 147 15.04 -12.75 -5.20
N TYR A 148 15.90 -12.01 -4.50
CA TYR A 148 16.75 -12.56 -3.44
C TYR A 148 15.91 -13.17 -2.31
N ARG A 149 14.90 -12.45 -1.83
CA ARG A 149 14.05 -12.90 -0.71
C ARG A 149 13.19 -14.10 -1.10
N LEU A 150 12.71 -14.14 -2.34
CA LEU A 150 11.97 -15.29 -2.86
C LEU A 150 12.89 -16.52 -2.95
N ALA A 151 14.07 -16.38 -3.54
CA ALA A 151 15.04 -17.47 -3.61
C ALA A 151 15.39 -18.00 -2.21
N LEU A 152 15.64 -17.10 -1.25
CA LEU A 152 15.92 -17.48 0.14
C LEU A 152 14.75 -18.27 0.76
N ALA A 153 13.51 -17.81 0.59
CA ALA A 153 12.33 -18.52 1.08
C ALA A 153 12.22 -19.94 0.48
N LEU A 154 12.49 -20.09 -0.82
CA LEU A 154 12.41 -21.37 -1.53
C LEU A 154 13.50 -22.36 -1.10
N VAL A 155 14.74 -21.88 -0.89
CA VAL A 155 15.85 -22.70 -0.39
C VAL A 155 15.54 -23.24 1.00
N GLU A 156 15.10 -22.36 1.89
CA GLU A 156 14.85 -22.68 3.30
C GLU A 156 13.59 -23.55 3.48
N GLN A 157 12.60 -23.46 2.59
CA GLN A 157 11.46 -24.39 2.60
C GLN A 157 11.82 -25.82 2.19
N HIS A 158 13.01 -26.07 1.64
CA HIS A 158 13.45 -27.38 1.11
C HIS A 158 12.51 -28.03 0.08
N LYS A 159 11.52 -27.29 -0.44
CA LYS A 159 10.50 -27.79 -1.37
C LYS A 159 10.82 -27.52 -2.83
N GLN A 160 11.59 -26.48 -3.12
CA GLN A 160 11.73 -25.93 -4.49
C GLN A 160 13.15 -25.42 -4.77
N THR A 161 14.16 -26.25 -4.49
CA THR A 161 15.57 -25.90 -4.71
C THR A 161 15.90 -25.60 -6.17
N ASP A 162 15.27 -26.28 -7.13
CA ASP A 162 15.51 -26.04 -8.56
C ASP A 162 15.03 -24.66 -9.02
N GLU A 163 13.86 -24.23 -8.55
CA GLU A 163 13.32 -22.90 -8.83
C GLU A 163 14.21 -21.80 -8.22
N ALA A 164 14.67 -22.01 -6.97
CA ALA A 164 15.57 -21.09 -6.30
C ALA A 164 16.90 -20.92 -7.04
N VAL A 165 17.48 -22.02 -7.53
CA VAL A 165 18.71 -22.00 -8.35
C VAL A 165 18.47 -21.22 -9.65
N GLY A 166 17.32 -21.39 -10.30
CA GLY A 166 16.96 -20.63 -11.49
C GLY A 166 16.94 -19.12 -11.22
N ILE A 167 16.28 -18.69 -10.13
CA ILE A 167 16.21 -17.28 -9.73
C ILE A 167 17.61 -16.72 -9.43
N LEU A 168 18.44 -17.45 -8.68
CA LEU A 168 19.80 -17.02 -8.33
C LEU A 168 20.72 -16.94 -9.54
N LYS A 169 20.59 -17.87 -10.51
CA LYS A 169 21.34 -17.80 -11.78
C LYS A 169 21.00 -16.54 -12.55
N VAL A 170 19.71 -16.22 -12.73
CA VAL A 170 19.29 -14.98 -13.40
C VAL A 170 19.84 -13.74 -12.67
N MET A 171 19.86 -13.75 -11.34
CA MET A 171 20.44 -12.63 -10.56
C MET A 171 21.96 -12.47 -10.74
N ILE A 172 22.69 -13.56 -10.95
CA ILE A 172 24.15 -13.54 -11.15
C ILE A 172 24.48 -13.22 -12.61
N ASP A 173 23.80 -13.87 -13.55
CA ASP A 173 24.03 -13.71 -14.99
C ASP A 173 23.57 -12.32 -15.46
N GLY A 174 22.48 -11.79 -14.89
CA GLY A 174 22.01 -10.43 -15.10
C GLY A 174 22.92 -9.34 -14.53
N ARG A 175 23.90 -9.67 -13.67
CA ARG A 175 24.93 -8.69 -13.24
C ARG A 175 25.94 -8.34 -14.34
N PHE A 176 25.98 -9.09 -15.45
CA PHE A 176 26.83 -8.75 -16.61
C PHE A 176 26.15 -7.83 -17.63
N SER A 177 24.90 -7.40 -17.41
CA SER A 177 24.21 -6.44 -18.27
C SER A 177 24.02 -5.05 -17.65
N TYR A 178 24.88 -4.65 -16.71
CA TYR A 178 25.08 -3.23 -16.40
C TYR A 178 26.22 -2.72 -17.29
N HIS A 179 25.86 -2.17 -18.46
CA HIS A 179 26.79 -1.30 -19.18
C HIS A 179 27.05 -0.03 -18.36
N ALA A 180 28.30 0.41 -18.49
CA ALA A 180 28.96 1.54 -17.85
C ALA A 180 28.20 2.88 -17.92
#